data_AF-A0A7S1XMW5-F1
#
_entry.id   AF-A0A7S1XMW5-F1
#
_cell.length_a   1.000
_cell.length_b   1.000
_cell.length_c   1.000
_cell.angle_alpha   90.00
_cell.angle_beta   90.00
_cell.angle_gamma   90.00
#
_symmetry.space_group_name_H-M   'P 1'
#
loop_
_entity.id
_entity.type
_entity.pdbx_description
1 polymer ?
#
loop_
_entity_poly.entity_id
_entity_poly.type
_entity_poly.pdbx_seq_one_letter_code
_entity_poly.pdbx_strand_id
1 'polypeptide(L)'
;MESFDFIVIGGGSGGSACARRAAGYGAKVALIERGVTYVNGVRQGSGVGGTCVNVGCVPKKIMFNASQMRETMLGSVEIAGGLGYDVPEAAGAFDWAAVKARRDAYVKRLNGNYLRNWEKAGIQVIHGLASFEDSKTVTVSLNEGGTVQLTAPHILIATGGRPKMPDIPGAELAISSDGFFDVAEQPAKAAVVGSGYIGVELAGIFNGLGTETHLYIRGKTVLRRGFDAFIQETLMEALEEHGPVMHTETAPTRIEKTPDGKLTLHTSDGVVEAGFDVVLMAIGREPATDMLNLGSAGVDTERGFIKVDEYENTTAPGVYAIGDATTTGYELTPVAIAAGRRLGDRLFGGEPRARILYSDIATVVFSHPPIGTIGYPEDKAREVYGDANITVKKARFPSMLYAFNGDGHKVKTGLKLVLKGPEEKVVGLHCIGPFSDEMLQGFAVAVRMGATRRDFEAAVAIHPTIAEELVTFGGWGQKKDAAGTARPQLAPYLEQPAPLPFRCGAGGYCCCRLRSKL
;
A
#
# COMPACT_ATOMS: atom_id res chain seq x y z
N MET A 1 -17.41 -33.92 -13.83
CA MET A 1 -17.04 -32.51 -14.03
C MET A 1 -18.17 -31.65 -13.48
N GLU A 2 -17.89 -30.81 -12.48
CA GLU A 2 -18.90 -29.93 -11.89
C GLU A 2 -18.95 -28.59 -12.65
N SER A 3 -20.15 -28.06 -12.87
CA SER A 3 -20.36 -26.81 -13.60
C SER A 3 -20.77 -25.66 -12.66
N PHE A 4 -20.22 -24.48 -12.94
CA PHE A 4 -20.44 -23.22 -12.24
C PHE A 4 -20.67 -22.09 -13.25
N ASP A 5 -21.26 -20.98 -12.79
CA ASP A 5 -21.32 -19.76 -13.58
C ASP A 5 -19.97 -19.03 -13.54
N PHE A 6 -19.26 -19.16 -12.42
CA PHE A 6 -18.00 -18.46 -12.19
C PHE A 6 -17.02 -19.28 -11.34
N ILE A 7 -15.79 -19.40 -11.81
CA ILE A 7 -14.68 -19.97 -11.04
C ILE A 7 -13.68 -18.86 -10.71
N VAL A 8 -13.27 -18.78 -9.45
CA VAL A 8 -12.25 -17.84 -8.97
C VAL A 8 -11.05 -18.61 -8.44
N ILE A 9 -9.88 -18.41 -9.05
CA ILE A 9 -8.62 -19.00 -8.64
C ILE A 9 -7.87 -18.01 -7.73
N GLY A 10 -7.84 -18.29 -6.43
CA GLY A 10 -7.20 -17.47 -5.40
C GLY A 10 -8.19 -16.76 -4.49
N GLY A 11 -8.18 -17.11 -3.20
CA GLY A 11 -9.03 -16.53 -2.15
C GLY A 11 -8.50 -15.23 -1.55
N GLY A 12 -7.71 -14.47 -2.31
CA GLY A 12 -7.10 -13.21 -1.89
C GLY A 12 -8.03 -12.01 -1.94
N SER A 13 -7.48 -10.80 -1.77
CA SER A 13 -8.27 -9.56 -1.69
C SER A 13 -9.20 -9.35 -2.90
N GLY A 14 -8.67 -9.48 -4.13
CA GLY A 14 -9.46 -9.33 -5.35
C GLY A 14 -10.43 -10.49 -5.59
N GLY A 15 -9.92 -11.74 -5.51
CA GLY A 15 -10.73 -12.93 -5.75
C GLY A 15 -11.91 -13.06 -4.80
N SER A 16 -11.69 -12.86 -3.50
CA SER A 16 -12.75 -12.85 -2.49
C SER A 16 -13.79 -11.75 -2.74
N ALA A 17 -13.35 -10.55 -3.14
CA ALA A 17 -14.24 -9.44 -3.43
C ALA A 17 -15.11 -9.71 -4.67
N CYS A 18 -14.52 -10.26 -5.74
CA CYS A 18 -15.24 -10.60 -6.97
C CYS A 18 -16.20 -11.77 -6.75
N ALA A 19 -15.75 -12.86 -6.09
CA ALA A 19 -16.56 -14.03 -5.82
C ALA A 19 -17.82 -13.68 -5.02
N ARG A 20 -17.67 -12.90 -3.94
CA ARG A 20 -18.80 -12.43 -3.12
C ARG A 20 -19.71 -11.47 -3.87
N ARG A 21 -19.15 -10.64 -4.74
CA ARG A 21 -19.96 -9.73 -5.58
C ARG A 21 -20.81 -10.52 -6.58
N ALA A 22 -20.21 -11.48 -7.29
CA ALA A 22 -20.90 -12.36 -8.23
C ALA A 22 -21.99 -13.20 -7.54
N ALA A 23 -21.68 -13.83 -6.40
CA ALA A 23 -22.65 -14.60 -5.61
C ALA A 23 -23.82 -13.73 -5.12
N GLY A 24 -23.56 -12.46 -4.77
CA GLY A 24 -24.60 -11.48 -4.42
C GLY A 24 -25.56 -11.14 -5.56
N TYR A 25 -25.18 -11.41 -6.81
CA TYR A 25 -26.04 -11.32 -8.00
C TYR A 25 -26.67 -12.67 -8.39
N GLY A 26 -26.50 -13.73 -7.59
CA GLY A 26 -27.11 -15.03 -7.81
C GLY A 26 -26.28 -16.03 -8.62
N ALA A 27 -25.04 -15.70 -8.98
CA ALA A 27 -24.15 -16.62 -9.70
C ALA A 27 -23.77 -17.83 -8.82
N LYS A 28 -23.72 -19.04 -9.40
CA LYS A 28 -23.11 -20.21 -8.76
C LYS A 28 -21.58 -20.09 -8.85
N VAL A 29 -20.92 -19.85 -7.72
CA VAL A 29 -19.48 -19.56 -7.66
C VAL A 29 -18.68 -20.67 -6.99
N ALA A 30 -17.60 -21.10 -7.63
CA ALA A 30 -16.52 -21.85 -7.00
C ALA A 30 -15.32 -20.93 -6.73
N LEU A 31 -14.74 -21.02 -5.53
CA LEU A 31 -13.50 -20.32 -5.17
C LEU A 31 -12.44 -21.34 -4.76
N ILE A 32 -11.32 -21.34 -5.48
CA ILE A 32 -10.22 -22.27 -5.27
C ILE A 32 -9.13 -21.58 -4.46
N GLU A 33 -8.76 -22.15 -3.31
CA GLU A 33 -7.73 -21.61 -2.41
C GLU A 33 -6.74 -22.71 -2.02
N ARG A 34 -5.48 -22.58 -2.45
CA ARG A 34 -4.42 -23.56 -2.19
C ARG A 34 -4.03 -23.69 -0.72
N GLY A 35 -4.26 -22.66 0.09
CA GLY A 35 -3.86 -22.65 1.50
C GLY A 35 -2.38 -22.32 1.69
N VAL A 36 -1.84 -22.77 2.83
CA VAL A 36 -0.43 -22.59 3.21
C VAL A 36 0.23 -23.96 3.33
N THR A 37 1.36 -24.14 2.68
CA THR A 37 2.27 -25.27 2.87
C THR A 37 3.67 -24.76 3.22
N TYR A 38 4.55 -25.64 3.71
CA TYR A 38 5.94 -25.31 3.99
C TYR A 38 6.85 -26.27 3.24
N VAL A 39 7.81 -25.74 2.49
CA VAL A 39 8.82 -26.52 1.76
C VAL A 39 10.18 -26.06 2.27
N ASN A 40 10.94 -26.98 2.88
CA ASN A 40 12.22 -26.68 3.53
C ASN A 40 12.15 -25.50 4.53
N GLY A 41 11.07 -25.44 5.32
CA GLY A 41 10.84 -24.35 6.27
C GLY A 41 10.38 -23.03 5.65
N VAL A 42 10.31 -22.94 4.31
CA VAL A 42 9.84 -21.74 3.60
C VAL A 42 8.35 -21.84 3.33
N ARG A 43 7.62 -20.81 3.75
CA ARG A 43 6.18 -20.67 3.53
C ARG A 43 5.84 -20.63 2.03
N GLN A 44 4.82 -21.39 1.65
CA GLN A 44 4.32 -21.50 0.28
C GLN A 44 2.81 -21.22 0.25
N GLY A 45 2.41 -20.23 -0.53
CA GLY A 45 1.02 -19.77 -0.57
C GLY A 45 0.67 -18.87 0.63
N SER A 46 -0.34 -18.02 0.45
CA SER A 46 -0.71 -17.04 1.47
C SER A 46 -1.79 -17.54 2.43
N GLY A 47 -2.65 -18.46 2.00
CA GLY A 47 -3.82 -18.92 2.72
C GLY A 47 -5.05 -18.03 2.54
N VAL A 48 -6.14 -18.41 3.22
CA VAL A 48 -7.44 -17.76 3.17
C VAL A 48 -7.34 -16.25 3.43
N GLY A 49 -7.90 -15.43 2.53
CA GLY A 49 -7.79 -13.97 2.58
C GLY A 49 -6.56 -13.40 1.85
N GLY A 50 -5.66 -14.25 1.37
CA GLY A 50 -4.50 -13.91 0.55
C GLY A 50 -3.38 -13.21 1.30
N THR A 51 -2.44 -12.64 0.54
CA THR A 51 -1.20 -12.06 1.07
C THR A 51 -1.46 -10.96 2.09
N CYS A 52 -2.36 -10.01 1.80
CA CYS A 52 -2.59 -8.85 2.67
C CYS A 52 -3.04 -9.21 4.09
N VAL A 53 -3.88 -10.24 4.23
CA VAL A 53 -4.39 -10.68 5.54
C VAL A 53 -3.34 -11.46 6.32
N ASN A 54 -2.53 -12.27 5.63
CA ASN A 54 -1.70 -13.28 6.28
C ASN A 54 -0.23 -12.88 6.43
N VAL A 55 0.36 -12.21 5.43
CA VAL A 55 1.79 -11.85 5.36
C VAL A 55 1.99 -10.51 4.64
N GLY A 56 1.08 -9.57 4.89
CA GLY A 56 1.07 -8.29 4.21
C GLY A 56 0.48 -7.20 5.09
N CYS A 57 -0.43 -6.40 4.55
CA CYS A 57 -0.93 -5.17 5.16
C CYS A 57 -1.34 -5.31 6.64
N VAL A 58 -2.10 -6.36 6.98
CA VAL A 58 -2.65 -6.55 8.32
C VAL A 58 -1.56 -6.82 9.36
N PRO A 59 -0.79 -7.92 9.28
CA PRO A 59 0.27 -8.18 10.25
C PRO A 59 1.38 -7.13 10.20
N LYS A 60 1.70 -6.58 9.02
CA LYS A 60 2.65 -5.46 8.89
C LYS A 60 2.20 -4.23 9.67
N LYS A 61 0.95 -3.78 9.53
CA LYS A 61 0.45 -2.59 10.25
C LYS A 61 0.43 -2.82 11.76
N ILE A 62 0.15 -4.05 12.22
CA ILE A 62 0.25 -4.40 13.65
C ILE A 62 1.70 -4.22 14.15
N MET A 63 2.68 -4.75 13.41
CA MET A 63 4.10 -4.62 13.78
C MET A 63 4.60 -3.18 13.66
N PHE A 64 4.18 -2.44 12.63
CA PHE A 64 4.43 -1.00 12.50
C PHE A 64 3.87 -0.22 13.69
N ASN A 65 2.63 -0.48 14.11
CA ASN A 65 2.05 0.19 15.27
C ASN A 65 2.83 -0.13 16.56
N ALA A 66 3.30 -1.36 16.72
CA ALA A 66 4.16 -1.72 17.86
C ALA A 66 5.49 -0.95 17.83
N SER A 67 6.12 -0.85 16.65
CA SER A 67 7.34 -0.07 16.42
C SER A 67 7.13 1.42 16.70
N GLN A 68 6.12 2.03 16.06
CA GLN A 68 5.76 3.44 16.24
C GLN A 68 5.39 3.76 17.69
N MET A 69 4.70 2.85 18.39
CA MET A 69 4.37 3.04 19.80
C MET A 69 5.63 3.01 20.67
N ARG A 70 6.58 2.11 20.39
CA ARG A 70 7.88 2.08 21.08
C ARG A 70 8.71 3.32 20.79
N GLU A 71 8.76 3.78 19.54
CA GLU A 71 9.39 5.06 19.17
C GLU A 71 8.73 6.22 19.89
N THR A 72 7.40 6.22 19.96
CA THR A 72 6.66 7.22 20.74
C THR A 72 7.12 7.12 22.19
N MET A 73 7.13 5.94 22.84
CA MET A 73 7.53 5.77 24.24
C MET A 73 9.02 6.09 24.54
N LEU A 74 9.94 5.78 23.62
CA LEU A 74 11.38 5.99 23.82
C LEU A 74 11.86 7.37 23.38
N GLY A 75 11.40 7.84 22.21
CA GLY A 75 11.50 9.26 21.86
C GLY A 75 10.79 10.16 22.88
N SER A 76 9.89 9.57 23.68
CA SER A 76 9.20 10.21 24.80
C SER A 76 9.98 10.38 26.08
N VAL A 77 11.23 9.95 26.25
CA VAL A 77 11.95 10.44 27.44
C VAL A 77 12.11 11.96 27.33
N GLU A 78 12.45 12.46 26.14
CA GLU A 78 12.52 13.89 25.87
C GLU A 78 11.15 14.51 25.57
N ILE A 79 10.29 13.87 24.74
CA ILE A 79 8.94 14.42 24.47
C ILE A 79 8.11 14.44 25.75
N ALA A 80 7.99 13.31 26.47
CA ALA A 80 7.18 13.24 27.67
C ALA A 80 7.82 14.04 28.81
N GLY A 81 9.15 14.09 28.94
CA GLY A 81 9.84 15.02 29.83
C GLY A 81 9.49 16.49 29.54
N GLY A 82 9.54 16.89 28.25
CA GLY A 82 9.14 18.22 27.80
C GLY A 82 7.65 18.53 27.98
N LEU A 83 6.80 17.50 28.02
CA LEU A 83 5.37 17.58 28.35
C LEU A 83 5.07 17.45 29.85
N GLY A 84 6.10 17.31 30.70
CA GLY A 84 5.97 17.28 32.16
C GLY A 84 5.68 15.91 32.77
N TYR A 85 5.86 14.82 32.03
CA TYR A 85 5.79 13.46 32.57
C TYR A 85 7.16 13.00 33.08
N ASP A 86 7.15 12.37 34.25
CA ASP A 86 8.29 11.64 34.80
C ASP A 86 8.23 10.18 34.29
N VAL A 87 8.91 9.91 33.17
CA VAL A 87 8.97 8.58 32.56
C VAL A 87 10.35 7.95 32.75
N PRO A 88 10.45 6.64 33.05
CA PRO A 88 11.73 5.96 33.11
C PRO A 88 12.50 6.09 31.78
N GLU A 89 13.82 6.22 31.85
CA GLU A 89 14.71 6.36 30.68
C GLU A 89 14.62 5.17 29.69
N ALA A 90 14.06 4.04 30.11
CA ALA A 90 13.84 2.87 29.27
C ALA A 90 12.37 2.42 29.31
N ALA A 91 11.77 2.20 28.13
CA ALA A 91 10.41 1.66 27.98
C ALA A 91 10.26 0.16 28.35
N GLY A 92 11.30 -0.46 28.94
CA GLY A 92 11.36 -1.89 29.21
C GLY A 92 11.64 -2.74 27.97
N ALA A 93 11.70 -4.07 28.17
CA ALA A 93 11.94 -5.02 27.08
C ALA A 93 10.67 -5.23 26.23
N PHE A 94 10.84 -5.27 24.91
CA PHE A 94 9.77 -5.62 23.98
C PHE A 94 9.60 -7.14 23.90
N ASP A 95 8.41 -7.65 24.25
CA ASP A 95 8.09 -9.08 24.15
C ASP A 95 7.59 -9.43 22.73
N TRP A 96 8.54 -9.74 21.85
CA TRP A 96 8.27 -10.13 20.46
C TRP A 96 7.38 -11.37 20.36
N ALA A 97 7.62 -12.38 21.19
CA ALA A 97 6.86 -13.63 21.17
C ALA A 97 5.40 -13.40 21.54
N ALA A 98 5.12 -12.58 22.56
CA ALA A 98 3.76 -12.22 22.95
C ALA A 98 3.04 -11.42 21.85
N VAL A 99 3.70 -10.44 21.23
CA VAL A 99 3.11 -9.67 20.12
C VAL A 99 2.83 -10.57 18.91
N LYS A 100 3.78 -11.44 18.55
CA LYS A 100 3.60 -12.44 17.50
C LYS A 100 2.39 -13.32 17.77
N ALA A 101 2.28 -13.89 18.96
CA ALA A 101 1.16 -14.77 19.34
C ALA A 101 -0.20 -14.05 19.21
N ARG A 102 -0.29 -12.79 19.68
CA ARG A 102 -1.52 -11.98 19.56
C ARG A 102 -1.86 -11.65 18.10
N ARG A 103 -0.85 -11.27 17.32
CA ARG A 103 -0.99 -10.99 15.88
C ARG A 103 -1.47 -12.21 15.11
N ASP A 104 -0.88 -13.37 15.36
CA ASP A 104 -1.23 -14.62 14.68
C ASP A 104 -2.64 -15.08 15.05
N ALA A 105 -3.04 -14.93 16.32
CA ALA A 105 -4.42 -15.18 16.75
C ALA A 105 -5.43 -14.24 16.06
N TYR A 106 -5.07 -12.97 15.88
CA TYR A 106 -5.88 -12.00 15.15
C TYR A 106 -6.04 -12.39 13.67
N VAL A 107 -4.95 -12.75 12.99
CA VAL A 107 -4.97 -13.23 11.59
C VAL A 107 -5.82 -14.50 11.46
N LYS A 108 -5.64 -15.48 12.35
CA LYS A 108 -6.44 -16.72 12.38
C LYS A 108 -7.94 -16.44 12.49
N ARG A 109 -8.33 -15.48 13.34
CA ARG A 109 -9.72 -15.04 13.47
C ARG A 109 -10.25 -14.44 12.16
N LEU A 110 -9.43 -13.63 11.47
CA LEU A 110 -9.79 -13.09 10.16
C LEU A 110 -9.96 -14.19 9.12
N ASN A 111 -9.08 -15.20 9.06
CA ASN A 111 -9.25 -16.33 8.14
C ASN A 111 -10.60 -17.03 8.38
N GLY A 112 -10.96 -17.28 9.64
CA GLY A 112 -12.28 -17.83 9.98
C GLY A 112 -13.46 -16.93 9.57
N ASN A 113 -13.30 -15.61 9.63
CA ASN A 113 -14.31 -14.68 9.11
C ASN A 113 -14.47 -14.78 7.59
N TYR A 114 -13.37 -14.92 6.83
CA TYR A 114 -13.43 -15.12 5.38
C TYR A 114 -14.19 -16.39 5.01
N LEU A 115 -13.84 -17.53 5.63
CA LEU A 115 -14.53 -18.82 5.39
C LEU A 115 -16.03 -18.70 5.67
N ARG A 116 -16.42 -18.18 6.84
CA ARG A 116 -17.84 -17.97 7.19
C ARG A 116 -18.55 -17.03 6.22
N ASN A 117 -17.87 -16.00 5.73
CA ASN A 117 -18.48 -15.06 4.78
C ASN A 117 -18.64 -15.67 3.39
N TRP A 118 -17.76 -16.57 2.97
CA TRP A 118 -17.91 -17.32 1.72
C TRP A 118 -19.04 -18.33 1.80
N GLU A 119 -19.10 -19.10 2.89
CA GLU A 119 -20.19 -20.04 3.18
C GLU A 119 -21.56 -19.35 3.21
N LYS A 120 -21.70 -18.24 3.95
CA LYS A 120 -22.93 -17.44 3.99
C LYS A 120 -23.34 -16.86 2.64
N ALA A 121 -22.40 -16.67 1.72
CA ALA A 121 -22.66 -16.20 0.37
C ALA A 121 -22.99 -17.35 -0.60
N GLY A 122 -23.00 -18.61 -0.14
CA GLY A 122 -23.23 -19.78 -1.00
C GLY A 122 -22.06 -20.10 -1.93
N ILE A 123 -20.85 -19.61 -1.63
CA ILE A 123 -19.66 -19.88 -2.42
C ILE A 123 -19.10 -21.25 -2.03
N GLN A 124 -18.92 -22.13 -3.02
CA GLN A 124 -18.24 -23.41 -2.81
C GLN A 124 -16.73 -23.19 -2.77
N VAL A 125 -16.12 -23.43 -1.61
CA VAL A 125 -14.67 -23.29 -1.42
C VAL A 125 -14.01 -24.63 -1.67
N ILE A 126 -13.02 -24.64 -2.57
CA ILE A 126 -12.27 -25.83 -2.96
C ILE A 126 -10.82 -25.63 -2.55
N HIS A 127 -10.32 -26.50 -1.69
CA HIS A 127 -8.97 -26.41 -1.16
C HIS A 127 -7.98 -27.20 -2.03
N GLY A 128 -7.21 -26.49 -2.85
CA GLY A 128 -6.29 -27.12 -3.76
C GLY A 128 -5.61 -26.16 -4.74
N LEU A 129 -4.75 -26.73 -5.59
CA LEU A 129 -4.02 -26.01 -6.63
C LEU A 129 -4.73 -26.20 -7.98
N ALA A 130 -5.16 -25.10 -8.59
CA ALA A 130 -5.79 -25.10 -9.90
C ALA A 130 -4.77 -25.06 -11.03
N SER A 131 -5.07 -25.74 -12.14
CA SER A 131 -4.36 -25.68 -13.41
C SER A 131 -5.38 -25.75 -14.55
N PHE A 132 -5.19 -24.96 -15.61
CA PHE A 132 -6.06 -24.96 -16.77
C PHE A 132 -5.85 -26.21 -17.64
N GLU A 133 -6.95 -26.83 -18.05
CA GLU A 133 -6.97 -27.82 -19.13
C GLU A 133 -7.26 -27.16 -20.48
N ASP A 134 -8.17 -26.18 -20.46
CA ASP A 134 -8.53 -25.31 -21.58
C ASP A 134 -9.07 -23.96 -21.04
N SER A 135 -9.61 -23.09 -21.91
CA SER A 135 -10.13 -21.76 -21.51
C SER A 135 -11.39 -21.76 -20.62
N LYS A 136 -12.03 -22.92 -20.40
CA LYS A 136 -13.29 -23.11 -19.67
C LYS A 136 -13.22 -24.18 -18.59
N THR A 137 -12.14 -24.96 -18.55
CA THR A 137 -11.99 -26.11 -17.66
C THR A 137 -10.70 -26.00 -16.85
N VAL A 138 -10.82 -26.20 -15.55
CA VAL A 138 -9.67 -26.29 -14.63
C VAL A 138 -9.71 -27.60 -13.86
N THR A 139 -8.53 -28.20 -13.72
CA THR A 139 -8.29 -29.31 -12.80
C THR A 139 -7.70 -28.76 -11.51
N VAL A 140 -8.25 -29.20 -10.38
CA VAL A 140 -7.79 -28.82 -9.04
C VAL A 140 -7.19 -30.05 -8.36
N SER A 141 -5.90 -30.00 -8.06
CA SER A 141 -5.25 -30.98 -7.18
C SER A 141 -5.63 -30.64 -5.73
N LEU A 142 -6.41 -31.51 -5.09
CA LEU A 142 -6.97 -31.25 -3.77
C LEU A 142 -5.91 -31.43 -2.68
N ASN A 143 -5.98 -30.60 -1.64
CA ASN A 143 -5.07 -30.68 -0.49
C ASN A 143 -5.19 -31.99 0.29
N GLU A 144 -6.37 -32.60 0.29
CA GLU A 144 -6.64 -33.92 0.91
C GLU A 144 -6.25 -35.11 0.02
N GLY A 145 -5.72 -34.84 -1.17
CA GLY A 145 -5.38 -35.84 -2.18
C GLY A 145 -6.45 -36.00 -3.25
N GLY A 146 -6.03 -36.48 -4.43
CA GLY A 146 -6.90 -36.60 -5.60
C GLY A 146 -7.04 -35.32 -6.42
N THR A 147 -7.92 -35.36 -7.41
CA THR A 147 -8.18 -34.24 -8.33
C THR A 147 -9.68 -34.09 -8.59
N VAL A 148 -10.11 -32.87 -8.88
CA VAL A 148 -11.47 -32.57 -9.36
C VAL A 148 -11.41 -31.64 -10.57
N GLN A 149 -12.31 -31.88 -11.53
CA GLN A 149 -12.49 -31.04 -12.71
C GLN A 149 -13.72 -30.14 -12.57
N LEU A 150 -13.51 -28.86 -12.82
CA LEU A 150 -14.54 -27.82 -12.77
C LEU A 150 -14.61 -27.09 -14.10
N THR A 151 -15.81 -26.67 -14.51
CA THR A 151 -16.00 -25.85 -15.71
C THR A 151 -16.90 -24.63 -15.45
N ALA A 152 -16.61 -23.52 -16.12
CA ALA A 152 -17.44 -22.32 -16.09
C ALA A 152 -17.28 -21.47 -17.36
N PRO A 153 -18.31 -20.71 -17.75
CA PRO A 153 -18.20 -19.74 -18.85
C PRO A 153 -17.24 -18.58 -18.49
N HIS A 154 -17.11 -18.27 -17.20
CA HIS A 154 -16.25 -17.21 -16.67
C HIS A 154 -15.25 -17.77 -15.65
N ILE A 155 -13.96 -17.46 -15.84
CA ILE A 155 -12.88 -17.85 -14.91
C ILE A 155 -12.02 -16.63 -14.58
N LEU A 156 -11.84 -16.36 -13.29
CA LEU A 156 -11.00 -15.28 -12.79
C LEU A 156 -9.71 -15.84 -12.17
N ILE A 157 -8.58 -15.32 -12.64
CA ILE A 157 -7.25 -15.54 -12.05
C ILE A 157 -6.95 -14.40 -11.08
N ALA A 158 -6.86 -14.71 -9.78
CA ALA A 158 -6.57 -13.76 -8.71
C ALA A 158 -5.50 -14.32 -7.74
N THR A 159 -4.47 -14.95 -8.30
CA THR A 159 -3.43 -15.69 -7.55
C THR A 159 -2.40 -14.79 -6.86
N GLY A 160 -2.36 -13.50 -7.20
CA GLY A 160 -1.47 -12.52 -6.59
C GLY A 160 0.00 -12.73 -6.99
N GLY A 161 0.91 -12.36 -6.08
CA GLY A 161 2.35 -12.50 -6.27
C GLY A 161 3.05 -13.14 -5.06
N ARG A 162 4.32 -13.48 -5.24
CA ARG A 162 5.20 -14.05 -4.21
C ARG A 162 6.53 -13.29 -4.15
N PRO A 163 7.24 -13.30 -3.01
CA PRO A 163 8.55 -12.65 -2.91
C PRO A 163 9.56 -13.25 -3.89
N LYS A 164 10.39 -12.38 -4.49
CA LYS A 164 11.52 -12.81 -5.31
C LYS A 164 12.75 -13.01 -4.43
N MET A 165 13.43 -14.15 -4.59
CA MET A 165 14.71 -14.42 -3.95
C MET A 165 15.87 -14.16 -4.93
N PRO A 166 17.06 -13.74 -4.44
CA PRO A 166 18.23 -13.56 -5.29
C PRO A 166 18.81 -14.91 -5.73
N ASP A 167 19.47 -14.91 -6.89
CA ASP A 167 20.28 -16.04 -7.36
C ASP A 167 21.74 -15.82 -6.94
N ILE A 168 22.02 -16.11 -5.66
CA ILE A 168 23.36 -16.02 -5.06
C ILE A 168 23.59 -17.23 -4.14
N PRO A 169 24.84 -17.69 -3.94
CA PRO A 169 25.12 -18.77 -3.01
C PRO A 169 24.66 -18.42 -1.59
N GLY A 170 23.94 -19.35 -0.95
CA GLY A 170 23.37 -19.17 0.39
C GLY A 170 22.05 -18.39 0.45
N ALA A 171 21.42 -18.07 -0.69
CA ALA A 171 20.12 -17.38 -0.71
C ALA A 171 19.03 -18.12 0.07
N GLU A 172 19.11 -19.45 0.16
CA GLU A 172 18.23 -20.32 0.94
C GLU A 172 18.35 -20.13 2.46
N LEU A 173 19.42 -19.46 2.94
CA LEU A 173 19.59 -19.09 4.34
C LEU A 173 18.82 -17.80 4.70
N ALA A 174 18.45 -17.00 3.70
CA ALA A 174 17.69 -15.78 3.90
C ALA A 174 16.18 -16.04 3.97
N ILE A 175 15.48 -15.12 4.61
CA ILE A 175 14.01 -15.09 4.63
C ILE A 175 13.49 -14.00 3.68
N SER A 176 12.24 -14.12 3.26
CA SER A 176 11.52 -13.06 2.57
C SER A 176 10.65 -12.26 3.56
N SER A 177 9.85 -11.32 3.04
CA SER A 177 8.78 -10.67 3.82
C SER A 177 7.78 -11.66 4.42
N ASP A 178 7.58 -12.83 3.80
CA ASP A 178 6.68 -13.85 4.35
C ASP A 178 7.30 -14.44 5.63
N GLY A 179 8.59 -14.79 5.55
CA GLY A 179 9.34 -15.35 6.67
C GLY A 179 9.53 -14.36 7.84
N PHE A 180 9.50 -13.05 7.60
CA PHE A 180 9.51 -12.04 8.67
C PHE A 180 8.40 -12.28 9.69
N PHE A 181 7.21 -12.67 9.23
CA PHE A 181 6.09 -12.95 10.12
C PHE A 181 6.26 -14.29 10.84
N ASP A 182 7.09 -15.21 10.34
CA ASP A 182 7.35 -16.49 11.00
C ASP A 182 8.45 -16.43 12.07
N VAL A 183 9.28 -15.37 12.10
CA VAL A 183 10.34 -15.15 13.09
C VAL A 183 9.79 -15.25 14.52
N ALA A 184 10.27 -16.24 15.27
CA ALA A 184 9.75 -16.59 16.60
C ALA A 184 10.27 -15.68 17.72
N GLU A 185 11.54 -15.31 17.66
CA GLU A 185 12.23 -14.48 18.65
C GLU A 185 12.78 -13.23 17.98
N GLN A 186 12.87 -12.12 18.71
CA GLN A 186 13.42 -10.89 18.16
C GLN A 186 14.90 -11.11 17.80
N PRO A 187 15.31 -10.85 16.54
CA PRO A 187 16.73 -10.90 16.19
C PRO A 187 17.48 -9.80 16.94
N ALA A 188 18.67 -10.12 17.45
CA ALA A 188 19.56 -9.12 18.03
C ALA A 188 20.14 -8.24 16.91
N LYS A 189 20.52 -8.87 15.78
CA LYS A 189 21.03 -8.18 14.59
C LYS A 189 20.34 -8.68 13.31
N ALA A 190 19.86 -7.78 12.46
CA ALA A 190 19.17 -8.12 11.21
C ALA A 190 19.69 -7.32 10.01
N ALA A 191 19.89 -7.99 8.88
CA ALA A 191 20.12 -7.36 7.58
C ALA A 191 18.83 -7.35 6.77
N VAL A 192 18.48 -6.21 6.18
CA VAL A 192 17.38 -6.07 5.23
C VAL A 192 17.94 -5.62 3.89
N VAL A 193 17.63 -6.35 2.82
CA VAL A 193 18.09 -6.05 1.47
C VAL A 193 16.92 -5.63 0.60
N GLY A 194 16.88 -4.37 0.19
CA GLY A 194 15.83 -3.87 -0.70
C GLY A 194 15.48 -2.40 -0.48
N SER A 195 15.35 -1.64 -1.58
CA SER A 195 15.01 -0.21 -1.54
C SER A 195 13.52 0.09 -1.76
N GLY A 196 12.69 -0.93 -1.97
CA GLY A 196 11.24 -0.76 -2.12
C GLY A 196 10.54 -0.55 -0.77
N TYR A 197 9.24 -0.26 -0.82
CA TYR A 197 8.45 0.01 0.39
C TYR A 197 8.54 -1.13 1.42
N ILE A 198 8.52 -2.40 1.00
CA ILE A 198 8.66 -3.55 1.92
C ILE A 198 9.98 -3.50 2.69
N GLY A 199 11.10 -3.23 2.00
CA GLY A 199 12.42 -3.17 2.62
C GLY A 199 12.52 -2.03 3.63
N VAL A 200 12.03 -0.84 3.26
CA VAL A 200 11.99 0.34 4.14
C VAL A 200 11.11 0.10 5.36
N GLU A 201 9.91 -0.45 5.17
CA GLU A 201 8.97 -0.72 6.27
C GLU A 201 9.50 -1.75 7.25
N LEU A 202 10.00 -2.89 6.76
CA LEU A 202 10.48 -3.96 7.64
C LEU A 202 11.80 -3.61 8.33
N ALA A 203 12.68 -2.86 7.67
CA ALA A 203 13.89 -2.32 8.32
C ALA A 203 13.51 -1.31 9.42
N GLY A 204 12.56 -0.41 9.15
CA GLY A 204 12.03 0.52 10.14
C GLY A 204 11.37 -0.19 11.33
N ILE A 205 10.62 -1.28 11.09
CA ILE A 205 10.01 -2.08 12.15
C ILE A 205 11.06 -2.77 13.02
N PHE A 206 12.08 -3.40 12.43
CA PHE A 206 13.17 -4.00 13.23
C PHE A 206 13.90 -2.93 14.06
N ASN A 207 14.28 -1.82 13.44
CA ASN A 207 15.00 -0.73 14.09
C ASN A 207 14.18 -0.11 15.24
N GLY A 208 12.94 0.29 14.97
CA GLY A 208 12.06 0.92 15.97
C GLY A 208 11.64 -0.03 17.09
N LEU A 209 11.71 -1.36 16.88
CA LEU A 209 11.56 -2.38 17.93
C LEU A 209 12.85 -2.69 18.70
N GLY A 210 14.00 -2.12 18.28
CA GLY A 210 15.27 -2.20 19.00
C GLY A 210 16.24 -3.28 18.51
N THR A 211 16.00 -3.88 17.34
CA THR A 211 16.99 -4.75 16.68
C THR A 211 18.09 -3.91 16.03
N GLU A 212 19.36 -4.29 16.18
CA GLU A 212 20.46 -3.71 15.39
C GLU A 212 20.21 -4.02 13.91
N THR A 213 19.82 -3.00 13.14
CA THR A 213 19.28 -3.21 11.80
C THR A 213 20.17 -2.56 10.76
N HIS A 214 20.52 -3.31 9.71
CA HIS A 214 21.30 -2.85 8.57
C HIS A 214 20.43 -2.89 7.31
N LEU A 215 20.32 -1.77 6.57
CA LEU A 215 19.55 -1.67 5.34
C LEU A 215 20.48 -1.54 4.12
N TYR A 216 20.52 -2.58 3.30
CA TYR A 216 21.32 -2.64 2.07
C TYR A 216 20.50 -2.27 0.85
N ILE A 217 20.98 -1.28 0.10
CA ILE A 217 20.34 -0.84 -1.14
C ILE A 217 21.36 -0.69 -2.28
N ARG A 218 20.98 -1.12 -3.49
CA ARG A 218 21.84 -1.06 -4.69
C ARG A 218 22.03 0.36 -5.25
N GLY A 219 21.24 1.33 -4.81
CA GLY A 219 21.28 2.70 -5.30
C GLY A 219 21.57 3.68 -4.16
N LYS A 220 21.55 4.97 -4.47
CA LYS A 220 21.82 6.05 -3.51
C LYS A 220 20.64 6.40 -2.61
N THR A 221 19.42 6.06 -3.01
CA THR A 221 18.20 6.39 -2.28
C THR A 221 17.19 5.24 -2.32
N VAL A 222 16.29 5.24 -1.36
CA VAL A 222 15.15 4.33 -1.26
C VAL A 222 13.98 4.83 -2.14
N LEU A 223 12.97 3.96 -2.35
CA LEU A 223 11.72 4.29 -3.06
C LEU A 223 11.91 4.87 -4.47
N ARG A 224 12.98 4.48 -5.18
CA ARG A 224 13.40 5.02 -6.49
C ARG A 224 12.37 4.99 -7.61
N ARG A 225 11.31 4.18 -7.50
CA ARG A 225 10.30 4.00 -8.55
C ARG A 225 8.97 4.53 -8.06
N GLY A 226 8.47 5.57 -8.74
CA GLY A 226 7.10 6.09 -8.53
C GLY A 226 6.92 7.03 -7.34
N PHE A 227 7.98 7.38 -6.61
CA PHE A 227 7.93 8.37 -5.53
C PHE A 227 8.67 9.65 -5.93
N ASP A 228 8.19 10.77 -5.41
CA ASP A 228 8.75 12.08 -5.65
C ASP A 228 10.10 12.26 -4.94
N ALA A 229 11.06 12.90 -5.62
CA ALA A 229 12.41 13.15 -5.09
C ALA A 229 12.40 13.89 -3.74
N PHE A 230 11.46 14.82 -3.53
CA PHE A 230 11.32 15.53 -2.25
C PHE A 230 10.98 14.58 -1.09
N ILE A 231 10.18 13.55 -1.35
CA ILE A 231 9.83 12.53 -0.36
C ILE A 231 11.03 11.60 -0.12
N GLN A 232 11.74 11.21 -1.17
CA GLN A 232 12.94 10.38 -1.07
C GLN A 232 14.03 11.09 -0.26
N GLU A 233 14.32 12.35 -0.56
CA GLU A 233 15.28 13.19 0.18
C GLU A 233 14.89 13.31 1.65
N THR A 234 13.62 13.64 1.93
CA THR A 234 13.14 13.80 3.31
C THR A 234 13.20 12.49 4.09
N LEU A 235 12.91 11.35 3.45
CA LEU A 235 13.01 10.03 4.07
C LEU A 235 14.48 9.63 4.31
N MET A 236 15.38 9.87 3.35
CA MET A 236 16.80 9.53 3.51
C MET A 236 17.42 10.27 4.68
N GLU A 237 17.14 11.57 4.83
CA GLU A 237 17.58 12.33 6.00
C GLU A 237 17.06 11.71 7.32
N ALA A 238 15.79 11.29 7.36
CA ALA A 238 15.22 10.65 8.55
C ALA A 238 15.84 9.26 8.82
N LEU A 239 16.15 8.49 7.78
CA LEU A 239 16.81 7.18 7.92
C LEU A 239 18.25 7.31 8.39
N GLU A 240 18.98 8.32 7.92
CA GLU A 240 20.36 8.59 8.34
C GLU A 240 20.44 9.06 9.80
N GLU A 241 19.44 9.83 10.26
CA GLU A 241 19.42 10.40 11.61
C GLU A 241 18.83 9.45 12.66
N HIS A 242 17.83 8.64 12.30
CA HIS A 242 17.04 7.84 13.25
C HIS A 242 16.82 6.38 12.84
N GLY A 243 17.22 6.02 11.64
CA GLY A 243 16.88 4.74 11.03
C GLY A 243 17.94 3.64 11.23
N PRO A 244 17.82 2.56 10.44
CA PRO A 244 18.82 1.50 10.42
C PRO A 244 20.17 2.01 9.86
N VAL A 245 21.24 1.25 10.10
CA VAL A 245 22.55 1.50 9.48
C VAL A 245 22.42 1.33 7.96
N MET A 246 22.63 2.43 7.23
CA MET A 246 22.45 2.47 5.77
C MET A 246 23.69 2.00 5.04
N HIS A 247 23.51 1.04 4.13
CA HIS A 247 24.54 0.54 3.19
C HIS A 247 24.07 0.83 1.76
N THR A 248 24.44 2.01 1.25
CA THR A 248 24.03 2.47 -0.08
C THR A 248 24.99 2.02 -1.16
N GLU A 249 24.49 1.80 -2.38
CA GLU A 249 25.27 1.30 -3.52
C GLU A 249 25.92 -0.07 -3.27
N THR A 250 25.38 -0.83 -2.32
CA THR A 250 25.90 -2.13 -1.88
C THR A 250 24.89 -3.24 -2.20
N ALA A 251 25.35 -4.31 -2.85
CA ALA A 251 24.54 -5.49 -3.18
C ALA A 251 25.11 -6.75 -2.51
N PRO A 252 24.27 -7.65 -1.97
CA PRO A 252 24.76 -8.92 -1.47
C PRO A 252 25.20 -9.83 -2.62
N THR A 253 26.31 -10.53 -2.43
CA THR A 253 26.91 -11.46 -3.39
C THR A 253 26.90 -12.89 -2.89
N ARG A 254 26.88 -13.11 -1.58
CA ARG A 254 26.84 -14.43 -0.94
C ARG A 254 26.38 -14.33 0.51
N ILE A 255 25.71 -15.37 0.99
CA ILE A 255 25.36 -15.55 2.41
C ILE A 255 26.04 -16.82 2.91
N GLU A 256 26.63 -16.76 4.09
CA GLU A 256 27.21 -17.92 4.76
C GLU A 256 26.59 -18.08 6.15
N LYS A 257 26.43 -19.33 6.60
CA LYS A 257 26.07 -19.63 7.98
C LYS A 257 27.33 -20.05 8.73
N THR A 258 27.62 -19.36 9.83
CA THR A 258 28.78 -19.65 10.69
C THR A 258 28.47 -20.79 11.67
N PRO A 259 29.50 -21.43 12.28
CA PRO A 259 29.30 -22.58 13.19
C PRO A 259 28.44 -22.27 14.43
N ASP A 260 28.42 -21.02 14.89
CA ASP A 260 27.57 -20.53 15.98
C ASP A 260 26.12 -20.25 15.55
N GLY A 261 25.78 -20.50 14.28
CA GLY A 261 24.43 -20.38 13.73
C GLY A 261 24.08 -19.00 13.19
N LYS A 262 24.96 -18.00 13.31
CA LYS A 262 24.78 -16.66 12.75
C LYS A 262 25.00 -16.65 11.23
N LEU A 263 24.61 -15.55 10.60
CA LEU A 263 24.74 -15.32 9.17
C LEU A 263 25.78 -14.22 8.91
N THR A 264 26.56 -14.44 7.86
CA THR A 264 27.54 -13.50 7.32
C THR A 264 27.12 -13.09 5.91
N LEU A 265 27.05 -11.79 5.68
CA LEU A 265 26.69 -11.20 4.39
C LEU A 265 27.94 -10.69 3.69
N HIS A 266 28.23 -11.27 2.52
CA HIS A 266 29.27 -10.78 1.62
C HIS A 266 28.65 -9.84 0.60
N THR A 267 29.32 -8.73 0.32
CA THR A 267 28.76 -7.66 -0.51
C THR A 267 29.66 -7.25 -1.66
N SER A 268 29.11 -6.49 -2.61
CA SER A 268 29.73 -6.16 -3.89
C SER A 268 30.92 -5.20 -3.79
N ASP A 269 31.03 -4.46 -2.70
CA ASP A 269 32.15 -3.56 -2.39
C ASP A 269 33.29 -4.28 -1.65
N GLY A 270 33.16 -5.59 -1.41
CA GLY A 270 34.13 -6.41 -0.69
C GLY A 270 33.95 -6.41 0.83
N VAL A 271 32.95 -5.69 1.37
CA VAL A 271 32.65 -5.72 2.80
C VAL A 271 32.01 -7.06 3.18
N VAL A 272 32.47 -7.62 4.30
CA VAL A 272 31.96 -8.84 4.91
C VAL A 272 31.44 -8.47 6.30
N GLU A 273 30.13 -8.48 6.47
CA GLU A 273 29.46 -8.14 7.72
C GLU A 273 28.89 -9.42 8.34
N ALA A 274 29.25 -9.71 9.59
CA ALA A 274 28.92 -10.96 10.28
C ALA A 274 27.99 -10.73 11.48
N GLY A 275 27.45 -11.83 12.03
CA GLY A 275 26.70 -11.84 13.28
C GLY A 275 25.20 -11.60 13.13
N PHE A 276 24.65 -11.67 11.91
CA PHE A 276 23.22 -11.52 11.68
C PHE A 276 22.45 -12.74 12.18
N ASP A 277 21.36 -12.52 12.90
CA ASP A 277 20.35 -13.55 13.20
C ASP A 277 19.45 -13.81 11.99
N VAL A 278 19.18 -12.75 11.23
CA VAL A 278 18.25 -12.75 10.11
C VAL A 278 18.85 -11.94 8.96
N VAL A 279 18.78 -12.50 7.75
CA VAL A 279 18.96 -11.76 6.50
C VAL A 279 17.62 -11.81 5.75
N LEU A 280 17.01 -10.64 5.54
CA LEU A 280 15.70 -10.49 4.89
C LEU A 280 15.85 -9.92 3.48
N MET A 281 15.30 -10.63 2.49
CA MET A 281 15.24 -10.23 1.10
C MET A 281 13.90 -9.57 0.75
N ALA A 282 13.95 -8.27 0.48
CA ALA A 282 12.82 -7.44 0.03
C ALA A 282 13.12 -6.81 -1.34
N ILE A 283 13.65 -7.62 -2.27
CA ILE A 283 14.18 -7.17 -3.56
C ILE A 283 13.13 -7.08 -4.69
N GLY A 284 11.88 -7.40 -4.39
CA GLY A 284 10.75 -7.36 -5.32
C GLY A 284 9.83 -8.57 -5.16
N ARG A 285 8.76 -8.56 -5.94
CA ARG A 285 7.77 -9.64 -6.03
C ARG A 285 7.64 -10.09 -7.48
N GLU A 286 7.18 -11.31 -7.67
CA GLU A 286 6.88 -11.91 -8.97
C GLU A 286 5.46 -12.49 -8.98
N PRO A 287 4.79 -12.55 -10.13
CA PRO A 287 3.41 -13.02 -10.23
C PRO A 287 3.34 -14.53 -9.99
N ALA A 288 2.33 -14.98 -9.25
CA ALA A 288 2.11 -16.40 -8.94
C ALA A 288 1.29 -17.08 -10.06
N THR A 289 1.87 -17.25 -11.24
CA THR A 289 1.20 -17.71 -12.47
C THR A 289 1.80 -18.98 -13.08
N ASP A 290 2.96 -19.40 -12.59
CA ASP A 290 3.78 -20.50 -13.09
C ASP A 290 3.08 -21.87 -13.00
N MET A 291 2.22 -22.07 -12.00
CA MET A 291 1.55 -23.35 -11.76
C MET A 291 0.17 -23.47 -12.44
N LEU A 292 -0.28 -22.46 -13.18
CA LEU A 292 -1.65 -22.41 -13.71
C LEU A 292 -1.80 -23.06 -15.09
N ASN A 293 -0.71 -23.40 -15.78
CA ASN A 293 -0.75 -23.88 -17.17
C ASN A 293 -1.51 -22.92 -18.11
N LEU A 294 -1.20 -21.63 -18.04
CA LEU A 294 -1.90 -20.56 -18.78
C LEU A 294 -1.92 -20.76 -20.30
N GLY A 295 -0.92 -21.45 -20.86
CA GLY A 295 -0.85 -21.76 -22.28
C GLY A 295 -2.05 -22.59 -22.77
N SER A 296 -2.53 -23.54 -21.97
CA SER A 296 -3.72 -24.33 -22.29
C SER A 296 -5.00 -23.49 -22.36
N ALA A 297 -5.07 -22.40 -21.60
CA ALA A 297 -6.20 -21.48 -21.66
C ALA A 297 -6.11 -20.44 -22.80
N GLY A 298 -4.95 -20.31 -23.46
CA GLY A 298 -4.70 -19.24 -24.44
C GLY A 298 -4.45 -17.87 -23.79
N VAL A 299 -3.94 -17.84 -22.55
CA VAL A 299 -3.67 -16.62 -21.78
C VAL A 299 -2.21 -16.18 -21.96
N ASP A 300 -2.02 -15.00 -22.54
CA ASP A 300 -0.71 -14.41 -22.74
C ASP A 300 -0.14 -13.77 -21.48
N THR A 301 1.18 -13.83 -21.35
CA THR A 301 1.91 -13.17 -20.28
C THR A 301 3.03 -12.26 -20.82
N GLU A 302 3.44 -11.29 -20.01
CA GLU A 302 4.66 -10.51 -20.19
C GLU A 302 5.50 -10.63 -18.92
N ARG A 303 6.69 -11.24 -19.02
CA ARG A 303 7.57 -11.49 -17.85
C ARG A 303 6.84 -12.21 -16.70
N GLY A 304 5.92 -13.11 -17.04
CA GLY A 304 5.08 -13.87 -16.11
C GLY A 304 3.78 -13.16 -15.67
N PHE A 305 3.65 -11.85 -15.89
CA PHE A 305 2.42 -11.12 -15.57
C PHE A 305 1.37 -11.34 -16.66
N ILE A 306 0.13 -11.61 -16.28
CA ILE A 306 -0.98 -11.83 -17.20
C ILE A 306 -1.34 -10.50 -17.87
N LYS A 307 -1.33 -10.50 -19.21
CA LYS A 307 -1.76 -9.33 -19.99
C LYS A 307 -3.26 -9.13 -19.84
N VAL A 308 -3.66 -7.92 -19.47
CA VAL A 308 -5.06 -7.55 -19.36
C VAL A 308 -5.34 -6.19 -20.01
N ASP A 309 -6.57 -6.02 -20.50
CA ASP A 309 -7.08 -4.71 -20.92
C ASP A 309 -7.60 -3.88 -19.73
N GLU A 310 -8.18 -2.71 -20.01
CA GLU A 310 -8.77 -1.82 -18.98
C GLU A 310 -10.05 -2.38 -18.31
N TYR A 311 -10.53 -3.52 -18.81
CA TYR A 311 -11.65 -4.29 -18.28
C TYR A 311 -11.16 -5.67 -17.81
N GLU A 312 -9.89 -5.78 -17.40
CA GLU A 312 -9.36 -6.98 -16.73
C GLU A 312 -9.50 -8.28 -17.56
N ASN A 313 -9.82 -8.17 -18.85
CA ASN A 313 -9.95 -9.29 -19.77
C ASN A 313 -8.55 -9.76 -20.17
N THR A 314 -8.33 -11.07 -20.16
CA THR A 314 -7.12 -11.65 -20.75
C THR A 314 -7.27 -11.81 -22.27
N THR A 315 -6.25 -12.37 -22.93
CA THR A 315 -6.34 -12.78 -24.34
C THR A 315 -7.32 -13.92 -24.60
N ALA A 316 -7.68 -14.69 -23.56
CA ALA A 316 -8.62 -15.80 -23.66
C ALA A 316 -10.06 -15.33 -23.34
N PRO A 317 -11.04 -15.50 -24.26
CA PRO A 317 -12.41 -15.08 -24.04
C PRO A 317 -13.05 -15.74 -22.81
N GLY A 318 -13.57 -14.92 -21.90
CA GLY A 318 -14.18 -15.37 -20.64
C GLY A 318 -13.18 -15.80 -19.56
N VAL A 319 -11.88 -15.55 -19.77
CA VAL A 319 -10.86 -15.61 -18.72
C VAL A 319 -10.40 -14.20 -18.38
N TYR A 320 -10.37 -13.90 -17.09
CA TYR A 320 -10.06 -12.58 -16.54
C TYR A 320 -8.90 -12.70 -15.56
N ALA A 321 -8.17 -11.60 -15.32
CA ALA A 321 -7.15 -11.57 -14.29
C ALA A 321 -7.14 -10.23 -13.55
N ILE A 322 -6.91 -10.25 -12.23
CA ILE A 322 -6.86 -9.05 -11.39
C ILE A 322 -5.73 -9.11 -10.36
N GLY A 323 -5.34 -7.94 -9.85
CA GLY A 323 -4.37 -7.78 -8.77
C GLY A 323 -2.93 -8.01 -9.23
N ASP A 324 -2.06 -8.40 -8.28
CA ASP A 324 -0.60 -8.45 -8.45
C ASP A 324 -0.13 -9.34 -9.62
N ALA A 325 -0.95 -10.29 -10.07
CA ALA A 325 -0.60 -11.20 -11.16
C ALA A 325 -0.69 -10.57 -12.57
N THR A 326 -1.07 -9.28 -12.68
CA THR A 326 -1.43 -8.64 -13.95
C THR A 326 -0.45 -7.57 -14.40
N THR A 327 -0.49 -7.23 -15.69
CA THR A 327 0.31 -6.12 -16.27
C THR A 327 -0.17 -4.72 -15.88
N THR A 328 -1.18 -4.60 -15.01
CA THR A 328 -1.66 -3.29 -14.54
C THR A 328 -0.61 -2.53 -13.72
N GLY A 329 0.32 -3.26 -13.10
CA GLY A 329 1.42 -2.69 -12.32
C GLY A 329 1.03 -2.19 -10.92
N TYR A 330 -0.21 -2.46 -10.47
CA TYR A 330 -0.70 -2.02 -9.15
C TYR A 330 -0.89 -3.20 -8.18
N GLU A 331 0.15 -3.47 -7.40
CA GLU A 331 0.17 -4.50 -6.35
C GLU A 331 -0.43 -3.99 -5.02
N LEU A 332 -1.68 -3.52 -5.06
CA LEU A 332 -2.36 -2.89 -3.92
C LEU A 332 -3.73 -3.53 -3.65
N THR A 333 -3.96 -3.89 -2.38
CA THR A 333 -5.22 -4.52 -1.94
C THR A 333 -6.48 -3.74 -2.30
N PRO A 334 -6.57 -2.40 -2.07
CA PRO A 334 -7.75 -1.64 -2.47
C PRO A 334 -8.02 -1.67 -3.98
N VAL A 335 -6.95 -1.69 -4.80
CA VAL A 335 -7.04 -1.79 -6.26
C VAL A 335 -7.60 -3.15 -6.66
N ALA A 336 -7.05 -4.24 -6.12
CA ALA A 336 -7.54 -5.59 -6.39
C ALA A 336 -9.01 -5.78 -5.97
N ILE A 337 -9.41 -5.24 -4.81
CA ILE A 337 -10.80 -5.27 -4.33
C ILE A 337 -11.72 -4.50 -5.26
N ALA A 338 -11.33 -3.29 -5.67
CA ALA A 338 -12.13 -2.45 -6.55
C ALA A 338 -12.29 -3.08 -7.94
N ALA A 339 -11.19 -3.55 -8.54
CA ALA A 339 -11.21 -4.27 -9.82
C ALA A 339 -12.10 -5.51 -9.74
N GLY A 340 -11.94 -6.35 -8.70
CA GLY A 340 -12.78 -7.53 -8.50
C GLY A 340 -14.27 -7.21 -8.34
N ARG A 341 -14.63 -6.15 -7.59
CA ARG A 341 -16.02 -5.71 -7.49
C ARG A 341 -16.58 -5.26 -8.84
N ARG A 342 -15.83 -4.45 -9.59
CA ARG A 342 -16.27 -3.93 -10.90
C ARG A 342 -16.38 -5.03 -11.96
N LEU A 343 -15.49 -6.02 -11.93
CA LEU A 343 -15.62 -7.21 -12.76
C LEU A 343 -16.90 -7.99 -12.41
N GLY A 344 -17.20 -8.20 -11.13
CA GLY A 344 -18.45 -8.83 -10.70
C GLY A 344 -19.69 -8.04 -11.14
N ASP A 345 -19.66 -6.71 -11.01
CA ASP A 345 -20.73 -5.81 -11.48
C ASP A 345 -20.94 -5.94 -13.01
N ARG A 346 -19.86 -6.09 -13.78
CA ARG A 346 -19.89 -6.21 -15.24
C ARG A 346 -20.42 -7.56 -15.72
N LEU A 347 -19.98 -8.65 -15.08
CA LEU A 347 -20.35 -10.01 -15.50
C LEU A 347 -21.75 -10.42 -15.03
N PHE A 348 -22.14 -10.01 -13.82
CA PHE A 348 -23.35 -10.55 -13.16
C PHE A 348 -24.31 -9.44 -12.68
N GLY A 349 -23.86 -8.19 -12.58
CA GLY A 349 -24.63 -7.07 -12.02
C GLY A 349 -25.35 -6.18 -13.02
N GLY A 350 -25.23 -6.45 -14.33
CA GLY A 350 -25.85 -5.63 -15.37
C GLY A 350 -25.17 -4.29 -15.65
N GLU A 351 -23.92 -4.11 -15.20
CA GLU A 351 -23.15 -2.87 -15.37
C GLU A 351 -21.99 -3.04 -16.37
N PRO A 352 -22.26 -3.09 -17.69
CA PRO A 352 -21.27 -3.51 -18.70
C PRO A 352 -20.03 -2.60 -18.78
N ARG A 353 -20.12 -1.37 -18.29
CA ARG A 353 -19.03 -0.38 -18.30
C ARG A 353 -18.30 -0.26 -16.97
N ALA A 354 -18.66 -1.04 -15.95
CA ALA A 354 -17.99 -1.00 -14.66
C ALA A 354 -16.50 -1.35 -14.84
N ARG A 355 -15.62 -0.44 -14.42
CA ARG A 355 -14.16 -0.60 -14.38
C ARG A 355 -13.54 0.29 -13.32
N ILE A 356 -12.31 0.02 -12.93
CA ILE A 356 -11.50 0.96 -12.14
C ILE A 356 -10.76 1.92 -13.10
N LEU A 357 -10.46 3.13 -12.64
CA LEU A 357 -9.45 3.96 -13.31
C LEU A 357 -8.15 3.84 -12.52
N TYR A 358 -7.10 3.39 -13.20
CA TYR A 358 -5.76 3.18 -12.66
C TYR A 358 -4.92 4.46 -12.57
N SER A 359 -5.53 5.64 -12.72
CA SER A 359 -4.90 6.92 -12.38
C SER A 359 -5.23 7.31 -10.94
N ASP A 360 -4.39 8.17 -10.34
CA ASP A 360 -4.68 8.85 -9.07
C ASP A 360 -5.02 7.91 -7.91
N ILE A 361 -4.31 6.78 -7.83
CA ILE A 361 -4.45 5.82 -6.72
C ILE A 361 -3.59 6.31 -5.55
N ALA A 362 -4.24 6.74 -4.47
CA ALA A 362 -3.56 7.08 -3.23
C ALA A 362 -2.88 5.85 -2.62
N THR A 363 -1.64 6.02 -2.18
CA THR A 363 -0.81 4.97 -1.60
C THR A 363 -0.08 5.50 -0.37
N VAL A 364 0.13 4.62 0.60
CA VAL A 364 0.86 4.90 1.84
C VAL A 364 2.03 3.93 1.97
N VAL A 365 3.18 4.44 2.41
CA VAL A 365 4.31 3.63 2.89
C VAL A 365 4.43 3.85 4.39
N PHE A 366 4.39 2.76 5.16
CA PHE A 366 4.53 2.79 6.62
C PHE A 366 6.01 2.80 7.03
N SER A 367 6.77 3.71 6.44
CA SER A 367 8.12 4.04 6.85
C SER A 367 8.11 4.81 8.18
N HIS A 368 9.29 5.07 8.72
CA HIS A 368 9.49 5.91 9.89
C HIS A 368 10.25 7.17 9.47
N PRO A 369 9.59 8.32 9.27
CA PRO A 369 8.14 8.57 9.39
C PRO A 369 7.31 8.07 8.18
N PRO A 370 5.97 7.94 8.32
CA PRO A 370 5.11 7.43 7.25
C PRO A 370 4.97 8.41 6.09
N ILE A 371 4.68 7.89 4.90
CA ILE A 371 4.52 8.62 3.64
C ILE A 371 3.13 8.40 3.09
N GLY A 372 2.50 9.47 2.60
CA GLY A 372 1.31 9.42 1.77
C GLY A 372 1.54 10.06 0.40
N THR A 373 1.05 9.44 -0.67
CA THR A 373 1.21 9.95 -2.03
C THR A 373 0.02 9.65 -2.92
N ILE A 374 -0.34 10.58 -3.80
CA ILE A 374 -1.31 10.41 -4.88
C ILE A 374 -0.86 11.19 -6.11
N GLY A 375 -1.12 10.66 -7.30
CA GLY A 375 -0.85 11.34 -8.57
C GLY A 375 0.62 11.24 -8.98
N TYR A 376 1.05 12.15 -9.84
CA TYR A 376 2.38 12.14 -10.43
C TYR A 376 3.44 12.76 -9.52
N PRO A 377 4.59 12.08 -9.31
CA PRO A 377 5.85 12.74 -8.96
C PRO A 377 6.16 13.92 -9.90
N GLU A 378 6.87 14.93 -9.40
CA GLU A 378 7.17 16.14 -10.17
C GLU A 378 7.87 15.85 -11.51
N ASP A 379 8.89 15.00 -11.52
CA ASP A 379 9.65 14.62 -12.72
C ASP A 379 8.72 13.99 -13.77
N LYS A 380 7.85 13.08 -13.34
CA LYS A 380 6.88 12.44 -14.23
C LYS A 380 5.81 13.42 -14.72
N ALA A 381 5.36 14.34 -13.87
CA ALA A 381 4.42 15.38 -14.27
C ALA A 381 5.03 16.30 -15.34
N ARG A 382 6.30 16.66 -15.20
CA ARG A 382 7.05 17.45 -16.20
C ARG A 382 7.23 16.69 -17.50
N GLU A 383 7.52 15.39 -17.45
CA GLU A 383 7.61 14.53 -18.65
C GLU A 383 6.28 14.48 -19.41
N VAL A 384 5.16 14.28 -18.69
CA VAL A 384 3.84 14.07 -19.29
C VAL A 384 3.20 15.37 -19.76
N TYR A 385 3.35 16.46 -19.01
CA TYR A 385 2.64 17.73 -19.27
C TYR A 385 3.55 18.85 -19.81
N GLY A 386 4.87 18.64 -19.85
CA GLY A 386 5.85 19.66 -20.23
C GLY A 386 6.22 20.58 -19.07
N ASP A 387 7.51 20.92 -18.99
CA ASP A 387 8.10 21.69 -17.87
C ASP A 387 7.39 23.03 -17.61
N ALA A 388 7.08 23.76 -18.67
CA ALA A 388 6.40 25.07 -18.60
C ALA A 388 4.97 25.01 -18.03
N ASN A 389 4.36 23.82 -17.96
CA ASN A 389 3.01 23.62 -17.44
C ASN A 389 3.00 23.13 -15.99
N ILE A 390 4.15 22.97 -15.33
CA ILE A 390 4.23 22.44 -13.97
C ILE A 390 4.73 23.50 -12.99
N THR A 391 3.93 23.76 -11.97
CA THR A 391 4.29 24.55 -10.79
C THR A 391 4.28 23.66 -9.56
N VAL A 392 5.22 23.90 -8.64
CA VAL A 392 5.33 23.11 -7.40
C VAL A 392 5.24 24.01 -6.19
N LYS A 393 4.55 23.52 -5.16
CA LYS A 393 4.54 24.08 -3.81
C LYS A 393 5.04 23.02 -2.85
N LYS A 394 5.97 23.38 -1.97
CA LYS A 394 6.49 22.46 -0.96
C LYS A 394 6.81 23.20 0.34
N ALA A 395 6.62 22.52 1.45
CA ALA A 395 6.92 23.01 2.79
C ALA A 395 7.59 21.89 3.57
N ARG A 396 8.53 22.27 4.44
CA ARG A 396 9.23 21.36 5.33
C ARG A 396 9.40 22.01 6.67
N PHE A 397 8.93 21.36 7.72
CA PHE A 397 8.89 21.90 9.08
C PHE A 397 8.86 20.76 10.11
N PRO A 398 9.35 20.97 11.33
CA PRO A 398 9.20 20.00 12.40
C PRO A 398 7.74 19.94 12.85
N SER A 399 7.20 18.74 13.09
CA SER A 399 5.87 18.60 13.69
C SER A 399 5.84 19.16 15.11
N MET A 400 4.74 19.82 15.49
CA MET A 400 4.51 20.30 16.87
C MET A 400 4.53 19.16 17.90
N LEU A 401 4.34 17.91 17.46
CA LEU A 401 4.55 16.71 18.27
C LEU A 401 5.94 16.68 18.95
N TYR A 402 6.94 17.29 18.30
CA TYR A 402 8.34 17.32 18.76
C TYR A 402 8.77 18.72 19.25
N ALA A 403 7.82 19.60 19.60
CA ALA A 403 8.12 21.01 19.89
C ALA A 403 9.14 21.21 21.03
N PHE A 404 9.12 20.33 22.04
CA PHE A 404 10.00 20.41 23.22
C PHE A 404 11.24 19.51 23.11
N ASN A 405 11.44 18.82 22.00
CA ASN A 405 12.63 18.02 21.76
C ASN A 405 13.82 18.91 21.40
N GLY A 406 15.03 18.41 21.61
CA GLY A 406 16.24 18.92 20.99
C GLY A 406 16.14 18.85 19.47
N ASP A 407 16.83 19.76 18.78
CA ASP A 407 16.69 19.91 17.33
C ASP A 407 17.03 18.63 16.54
N GLY A 408 17.98 17.84 17.03
CA GLY A 408 18.36 16.55 16.45
C GLY A 408 17.37 15.40 16.70
N HIS A 409 16.24 15.63 17.37
CA HIS A 409 15.17 14.63 17.58
C HIS A 409 13.82 15.13 17.04
N LYS A 410 13.82 16.19 16.23
CA LYS A 410 12.62 16.73 15.59
C LYS A 410 12.45 16.10 14.21
N VAL A 411 11.66 15.03 14.15
CA VAL A 411 11.29 14.42 12.86
C VAL A 411 10.56 15.46 12.00
N LYS A 412 11.13 15.72 10.82
CA LYS A 412 10.60 16.71 9.87
C LYS A 412 9.37 16.15 9.14
N THR A 413 8.36 16.99 8.99
CA THR A 413 7.26 16.82 8.06
C THR A 413 7.59 17.50 6.74
N GLY A 414 7.27 16.84 5.63
CA GLY A 414 7.38 17.39 4.29
C GLY A 414 6.06 17.27 3.55
N LEU A 415 5.61 18.36 2.93
CA LEU A 415 4.40 18.41 2.12
C LEU A 415 4.73 18.98 0.75
N LYS A 416 4.14 18.43 -0.31
CA LYS A 416 4.35 18.88 -1.69
C LYS A 416 3.10 18.74 -2.54
N LEU A 417 2.78 19.79 -3.29
CA LEU A 417 1.79 19.81 -4.37
C LEU A 417 2.48 19.97 -5.72
N VAL A 418 2.03 19.19 -6.69
CA VAL A 418 2.40 19.29 -8.11
C VAL A 418 1.17 19.79 -8.88
N LEU A 419 1.29 20.97 -9.47
CA LEU A 419 0.19 21.74 -10.05
C LEU A 419 0.37 21.86 -11.56
N LYS A 420 -0.70 21.58 -12.32
CA LYS A 420 -0.72 21.61 -13.78
C LYS A 420 -1.45 22.83 -14.32
N GLY A 421 -0.79 23.55 -15.22
CA GLY A 421 -1.35 24.58 -16.07
C GLY A 421 -1.74 25.87 -15.31
N PRO A 422 -2.34 26.85 -16.02
CA PRO A 422 -2.69 28.15 -15.45
C PRO A 422 -3.82 28.11 -14.42
N GLU A 423 -4.59 27.01 -14.38
CA GLU A 423 -5.62 26.74 -13.37
C GLU A 423 -5.07 26.06 -12.11
N GLU A 424 -3.77 25.70 -12.11
CA GLU A 424 -3.11 25.03 -10.98
C GLU A 424 -3.88 23.77 -10.52
N LYS A 425 -4.29 22.91 -11.48
CA LYS A 425 -4.93 21.63 -11.15
C LYS A 425 -3.95 20.75 -10.38
N VAL A 426 -4.37 20.18 -9.25
CA VAL A 426 -3.53 19.27 -8.47
C VAL A 426 -3.40 17.95 -9.23
N VAL A 427 -2.19 17.64 -9.70
CA VAL A 427 -1.88 16.39 -10.42
C VAL A 427 -0.93 15.48 -9.64
N GLY A 428 -0.40 15.97 -8.52
CA GLY A 428 0.38 15.20 -7.55
C GLY A 428 0.28 15.84 -6.17
N LEU A 429 0.15 15.02 -5.14
CA LEU A 429 0.20 15.43 -3.74
C LEU A 429 0.99 14.38 -2.97
N HIS A 430 2.05 14.84 -2.31
CA HIS A 430 2.99 13.99 -1.60
C HIS A 430 3.23 14.53 -0.19
N CYS A 431 3.12 13.68 0.80
CA CYS A 431 3.37 14.01 2.20
C CYS A 431 4.23 12.95 2.88
N ILE A 432 5.06 13.38 3.82
CA ILE A 432 5.90 12.54 4.68
C ILE A 432 5.92 13.17 6.06
N GLY A 433 5.85 12.35 7.10
CA GLY A 433 5.76 12.81 8.49
C GLY A 433 4.59 12.14 9.24
N PRO A 434 4.46 12.40 10.55
CA PRO A 434 3.38 11.84 11.36
C PRO A 434 2.00 12.04 10.72
N PHE A 435 1.16 11.01 10.80
CA PHE A 435 -0.22 11.01 10.33
C PHE A 435 -0.43 11.17 8.81
N SER A 436 0.64 11.14 8.00
CA SER A 436 0.55 11.15 6.52
C SER A 436 -0.27 9.98 5.97
N ASP A 437 -0.29 8.86 6.68
CA ASP A 437 -1.06 7.67 6.37
C ASP A 437 -2.57 7.85 6.52
N GLU A 438 -3.02 8.76 7.38
CA GLU A 438 -4.44 9.04 7.61
C GLU A 438 -4.92 10.28 6.83
N MET A 439 -4.15 11.39 6.85
CA MET A 439 -4.61 12.64 6.22
C MET A 439 -4.77 12.53 4.70
N LEU A 440 -3.93 11.73 4.03
CA LEU A 440 -3.93 11.61 2.57
C LEU A 440 -5.30 11.19 2.03
N GLN A 441 -6.03 10.32 2.73
CA GLN A 441 -7.26 9.72 2.21
C GLN A 441 -8.34 10.77 1.91
N GLY A 442 -8.42 11.86 2.70
CA GLY A 442 -9.33 12.97 2.44
C GLY A 442 -8.93 13.75 1.19
N PHE A 443 -7.65 14.10 1.08
CA PHE A 443 -7.13 14.81 -0.09
C PHE A 443 -7.18 13.96 -1.37
N ALA A 444 -7.09 12.64 -1.26
CA ALA A 444 -7.22 11.73 -2.39
C ALA A 444 -8.59 11.88 -3.09
N VAL A 445 -9.65 12.09 -2.31
CA VAL A 445 -10.99 12.39 -2.85
C VAL A 445 -10.98 13.71 -3.62
N ALA A 446 -10.37 14.75 -3.07
CA ALA A 446 -10.29 16.06 -3.72
C ALA A 446 -9.49 16.00 -5.04
N VAL A 447 -8.31 15.36 -5.05
CA VAL A 447 -7.53 15.18 -6.29
C VAL A 447 -8.32 14.38 -7.32
N ARG A 448 -9.05 13.33 -6.90
CA ARG A 448 -9.90 12.54 -7.79
C ARG A 448 -11.08 13.33 -8.38
N MET A 449 -11.62 14.29 -7.63
CA MET A 449 -12.62 15.25 -8.12
C MET A 449 -12.03 16.28 -9.10
N GLY A 450 -10.70 16.32 -9.26
CA GLY A 450 -10.01 17.26 -10.11
C GLY A 450 -9.73 18.61 -9.45
N ALA A 451 -9.61 18.63 -8.13
CA ALA A 451 -9.35 19.84 -7.36
C ALA A 451 -8.14 20.63 -7.89
N THR A 452 -8.25 21.94 -7.80
CA THR A 452 -7.22 22.92 -8.08
C THR A 452 -6.63 23.46 -6.78
N ARG A 453 -5.48 24.12 -6.85
CA ARG A 453 -4.92 24.83 -5.68
C ARG A 453 -5.93 25.78 -5.04
N ARG A 454 -6.77 26.40 -5.86
CA ARG A 454 -7.83 27.29 -5.41
C ARG A 454 -8.86 26.61 -4.51
N ASP A 455 -9.19 25.36 -4.79
CA ASP A 455 -10.11 24.58 -3.95
C ASP A 455 -9.50 24.31 -2.58
N PHE A 456 -8.19 24.07 -2.53
CA PHE A 456 -7.43 23.89 -1.29
C PHE A 456 -7.42 25.21 -0.49
N GLU A 457 -7.05 26.34 -1.10
CA GLU A 457 -7.01 27.66 -0.43
C GLU A 457 -8.39 28.20 -0.02
N ALA A 458 -9.46 27.74 -0.67
CA ALA A 458 -10.83 28.08 -0.30
C ALA A 458 -11.31 27.35 0.97
N ALA A 459 -10.66 26.25 1.35
CA ALA A 459 -10.97 25.53 2.56
C ALA A 459 -10.40 26.28 3.78
N VAL A 460 -11.25 26.50 4.79
CA VAL A 460 -10.79 27.05 6.07
C VAL A 460 -9.93 26.00 6.78
N ALA A 461 -8.72 26.41 7.19
CA ALA A 461 -7.78 25.57 7.91
C ALA A 461 -8.35 25.04 9.24
N ILE A 462 -7.95 23.83 9.62
CA ILE A 462 -8.17 23.26 10.95
C ILE A 462 -6.88 23.45 11.75
N HIS A 463 -6.92 24.31 12.76
CA HIS A 463 -5.72 24.73 13.50
C HIS A 463 -5.73 24.26 14.97
N PRO A 464 -4.62 23.72 15.52
CA PRO A 464 -3.34 23.39 14.86
C PRO A 464 -3.30 21.95 14.31
N THR A 465 -2.99 21.76 13.03
CA THR A 465 -2.78 20.42 12.42
C THR A 465 -1.73 20.44 11.30
N ILE A 466 -1.01 19.35 11.09
CA ILE A 466 -0.09 19.21 9.93
C ILE A 466 -0.83 19.41 8.60
N ALA A 467 -2.05 18.88 8.50
CA ALA A 467 -2.83 18.91 7.27
C ALA A 467 -3.25 20.32 6.86
N GLU A 468 -3.28 21.29 7.78
CA GLU A 468 -3.62 22.67 7.48
C GLU A 468 -2.64 23.31 6.48
N GLU A 469 -1.38 22.89 6.51
CA GLU A 469 -0.33 23.40 5.62
C GLU A 469 -0.59 23.08 4.14
N LEU A 470 -1.38 22.03 3.84
CA LEU A 470 -1.80 21.74 2.46
C LEU A 470 -2.79 22.79 1.92
N VAL A 471 -3.58 23.42 2.79
CA VAL A 471 -4.59 24.44 2.42
C VAL A 471 -4.08 25.87 2.60
N THR A 472 -2.86 26.05 3.13
CA THR A 472 -2.24 27.37 3.38
C THR A 472 -0.98 27.63 2.55
N PHE A 473 -0.71 26.83 1.51
CA PHE A 473 0.46 26.97 0.61
C PHE A 473 0.58 28.35 -0.09
N GLY A 474 1.06 29.35 0.66
CA GLY A 474 1.49 30.70 0.24
C GLY A 474 0.41 31.62 -0.35
N GLY A 475 0.24 32.81 0.23
CA GLY A 475 -0.41 33.97 -0.43
C GLY A 475 -1.92 33.86 -0.62
N TRP A 476 -2.65 33.50 0.43
CA TRP A 476 -4.12 33.38 0.40
C TRP A 476 -4.78 34.59 -0.30
N GLY A 477 -5.60 34.29 -1.31
CA GLY A 477 -6.44 35.26 -1.97
C GLY A 477 -5.71 36.24 -2.90
N GLN A 478 -4.48 35.97 -3.33
CA GLN A 478 -3.72 36.88 -4.20
C GLN A 478 -3.10 36.17 -5.42
N LYS A 479 -3.71 36.31 -6.60
CA LYS A 479 -3.13 35.93 -7.89
C LYS A 479 -2.39 37.12 -8.49
N LYS A 480 -1.10 36.99 -8.79
CA LYS A 480 -0.38 38.01 -9.58
C LYS A 480 -0.74 37.87 -11.05
N ASP A 481 -1.21 38.94 -11.68
CA ASP A 481 -1.39 38.99 -13.13
C ASP A 481 -0.06 39.20 -13.87
N ALA A 482 -0.09 39.23 -15.20
CA ALA A 482 1.11 39.40 -16.03
C ALA A 482 1.86 40.71 -15.75
N ALA A 483 1.22 41.70 -15.12
CA ALA A 483 1.82 42.96 -14.68
C ALA A 483 2.32 42.91 -13.22
N GLY A 484 2.22 41.75 -12.55
CA GLY A 484 2.60 41.56 -11.16
C GLY A 484 1.58 42.07 -10.14
N THR A 485 0.40 42.53 -10.60
CA THR A 485 -0.64 43.08 -9.72
C THR A 485 -1.39 41.94 -9.05
N ALA A 486 -1.49 42.00 -7.72
CA ALA A 486 -2.17 40.99 -6.93
C ALA A 486 -3.70 41.19 -7.01
N ARG A 487 -4.43 40.13 -7.38
CA ARG A 487 -5.90 40.13 -7.51
C ARG A 487 -6.53 39.10 -6.58
N PRO A 488 -7.74 39.37 -6.05
CA PRO A 488 -8.51 38.40 -5.29
C PRO A 488 -8.70 37.09 -6.06
N GLN A 489 -8.32 35.98 -5.45
CA GLN A 489 -8.66 34.65 -5.94
C GLN A 489 -9.92 34.19 -5.23
N LEU A 490 -11.08 34.34 -5.88
CA LEU A 490 -12.35 33.88 -5.32
C LEU A 490 -12.40 32.36 -5.30
N ALA A 491 -13.01 31.79 -4.27
CA ALA A 491 -13.37 30.38 -4.28
C ALA A 491 -14.33 30.10 -5.46
N PRO A 492 -14.34 28.89 -6.05
CA PRO A 492 -15.19 28.59 -7.21
C PRO A 492 -16.68 28.89 -6.98
N TYR A 493 -17.17 28.68 -5.76
CA TYR A 493 -18.55 28.95 -5.39
C TYR A 493 -18.90 30.45 -5.28
N LEU A 494 -17.89 31.34 -5.27
CA LEU A 494 -18.06 32.79 -5.27
C LEU A 494 -17.84 33.43 -6.65
N GLU A 495 -17.36 32.67 -7.64
CA GLU A 495 -17.23 33.19 -9.01
C GLU A 495 -18.56 33.40 -9.70
N GLN A 496 -19.55 32.59 -9.34
CA GLN A 496 -20.90 32.80 -9.81
C GLN A 496 -21.54 33.91 -8.98
N PRO A 497 -22.22 34.89 -9.62
CA PRO A 497 -22.98 35.88 -8.89
C PRO A 497 -23.96 35.15 -7.97
N ALA A 498 -24.03 35.59 -6.70
CA ALA A 498 -24.98 35.03 -5.75
C ALA A 498 -26.35 34.95 -6.42
N PRO A 499 -27.07 33.81 -6.34
CA PRO A 499 -28.43 33.75 -6.85
C PRO A 499 -29.16 34.94 -6.26
N LEU A 500 -29.73 35.79 -7.13
CA LEU A 500 -30.49 36.96 -6.71
C LEU A 500 -31.39 36.51 -5.56
N PRO A 501 -31.37 37.18 -4.39
CA PRO A 501 -32.26 36.82 -3.30
C PRO A 501 -33.64 36.74 -3.93
N PHE A 502 -34.30 35.59 -3.80
CA PHE A 502 -35.63 35.33 -4.34
C PHE A 502 -36.41 36.64 -4.20
N ARG A 503 -36.63 37.34 -5.32
CA ARG A 503 -37.52 38.49 -5.30
C ARG A 503 -38.84 37.87 -4.94
N CYS A 504 -39.25 38.01 -3.68
CA CYS A 504 -40.63 37.85 -3.30
C CYS A 504 -41.39 38.71 -4.30
N GLY A 505 -42.12 38.06 -5.21
CA GLY A 505 -43.01 38.76 -6.11
C GLY A 505 -43.89 39.67 -5.26
N ALA A 506 -44.11 40.89 -5.75
CA ALA A 506 -45.03 41.81 -5.10
C ALA A 506 -46.40 41.12 -4.96
N GLY A 507 -46.71 40.61 -3.76
CA GLY A 507 -47.94 39.89 -3.46
C GLY A 507 -47.71 38.49 -2.91
N GLY A 508 -47.55 38.39 -1.58
CA GLY A 508 -47.67 37.10 -0.88
C GLY A 508 -46.80 37.02 0.36
N TYR A 509 -47.40 37.27 1.53
CA TYR A 509 -46.80 36.98 2.83
C TYR A 509 -46.38 35.50 2.91
N CYS A 510 -45.08 35.20 2.87
CA CYS A 510 -44.60 33.88 3.29
C CYS A 510 -43.87 34.02 4.64
N CYS A 511 -44.55 33.53 5.67
CA CYS A 511 -44.16 33.54 7.07
C CYS A 511 -43.06 32.48 7.30
N CYS A 512 -41.80 32.81 7.03
CA CYS A 512 -40.68 31.99 7.53
C CYS A 512 -40.44 32.30 9.00
N ARG A 513 -41.26 31.73 9.89
CA ARG A 513 -40.89 31.54 11.30
C ARG A 513 -39.76 30.52 11.37
N LEU A 514 -38.52 31.00 11.35
CA LEU A 514 -37.39 30.29 11.94
C LEU A 514 -37.68 30.16 13.45
N ARG A 515 -38.21 29.01 13.86
CA ARG A 515 -38.10 28.58 15.26
C ARG A 515 -36.75 27.88 15.41
N SER A 516 -35.79 28.66 15.88
CA SER A 516 -34.66 28.15 16.66
C SER A 516 -35.19 27.37 17.87
N LYS A 517 -34.83 26.11 17.99
CA LYS A 517 -34.65 25.46 19.30
C LYS A 517 -33.43 24.56 19.21
N LEU A 518 -32.38 25.05 19.87
CA LEU A 518 -31.23 24.41 20.52
C LEU A 518 -30.87 22.99 20.10
#